data_AF-V4B8H4-F1
#
_entry.id   AF-V4B8H4-F1
#
_cell.length_a   1.000
_cell.length_b   1.000
_cell.length_c   1.000
_cell.angle_alpha   90.00
_cell.angle_beta   90.00
_cell.angle_gamma   90.00
#
_symmetry.space_group_name_H-M   'P 1'
#
loop_
_entity.id
_entity.type
_entity.pdbx_description
1 polymer ?
#
loop_
_entity_poly.entity_id
_entity_poly.type
_entity_poly.pdbx_seq_one_letter_code
_entity_poly.pdbx_strand_id
1 'polypeptide(L)'
;GRRYARENTVKVTNVDIKKVSMIDFIVAVENSIGEGSCFACVPRPPSSIEITVDSEENAIKLCDEGLDINSDKYSVELCFSKNTVVSIFNLPSHIDDVVITEKLEQYKIEIVDNVVRHYYKQRPDVADGTRHVKCKFPPNFHSLPWAMQFDTPDGPQTFKVLHNNQSKVCFKCLSPDHEKKACPKIQCRKCRVYGHMAFNCETSKCENCNRYVTLCAC
;
A
#
# COMPACT_ATOMS: atom_id res chain seq x y z
N GLY A 1 17.28 -18.23 4.35
CA GLY A 1 17.79 -18.22 2.96
C GLY A 1 17.72 -16.80 2.42
N ARG A 2 18.52 -16.45 1.41
CA ARG A 2 18.50 -15.10 0.80
C ARG A 2 17.13 -14.79 0.19
N ARG A 3 16.60 -13.58 0.41
CA ARG A 3 15.35 -13.08 -0.18
C ARG A 3 15.69 -12.13 -1.33
N TYR A 4 15.21 -12.44 -2.53
CA TYR A 4 15.36 -11.59 -3.71
C TYR A 4 14.03 -10.92 -4.03
N ALA A 5 13.84 -9.70 -3.54
CA ALA A 5 12.57 -8.98 -3.67
C ALA A 5 12.82 -7.55 -4.15
N ARG A 6 11.87 -6.97 -4.88
CA ARG A 6 12.05 -5.65 -5.52
C ARG A 6 12.24 -4.53 -4.50
N GLU A 7 11.63 -4.67 -3.32
CA GLU A 7 11.81 -3.79 -2.16
C GLU A 7 13.24 -3.74 -1.64
N ASN A 8 14.02 -4.81 -1.89
CA ASN A 8 15.42 -4.90 -1.52
C ASN A 8 16.36 -4.57 -2.70
N THR A 9 15.84 -4.14 -3.85
CA THR A 9 16.64 -3.90 -5.05
C THR A 9 16.71 -2.41 -5.35
N VAL A 10 17.92 -1.92 -5.60
CA VAL A 10 18.21 -0.57 -6.07
C VAL A 10 18.75 -0.60 -7.50
N LYS A 11 18.59 0.51 -8.21
CA LYS A 11 19.12 0.79 -9.52
C LYS A 11 20.14 1.91 -9.41
N VAL A 12 21.36 1.63 -9.82
CA VAL A 12 22.38 2.65 -10.05
C VAL A 12 22.25 3.13 -11.49
N THR A 13 22.06 4.44 -11.67
CA THR A 13 21.84 5.06 -12.99
C THR A 13 23.11 5.74 -13.51
N ASN A 14 23.13 6.06 -14.82
CA ASN A 14 24.24 6.74 -15.50
C ASN A 14 25.58 6.00 -15.44
N VAL A 15 25.56 4.66 -15.43
CA VAL A 15 26.77 3.84 -15.38
C VAL A 15 27.20 3.46 -16.80
N ASP A 16 28.44 3.74 -17.19
CA ASP A 16 29.03 3.18 -18.42
C ASP A 16 29.48 1.74 -18.15
N ILE A 17 28.57 0.77 -18.34
CA ILE A 17 28.76 -0.66 -18.01
C ILE A 17 30.02 -1.24 -18.66
N LYS A 18 30.48 -0.68 -19.79
CA LYS A 18 31.68 -1.16 -20.49
C LYS A 18 32.98 -0.76 -19.82
N LYS A 19 32.97 0.24 -18.93
CA LYS A 19 34.16 0.82 -18.30
C LYS A 19 34.28 0.51 -16.81
N VAL A 20 33.26 -0.09 -16.22
CA VAL A 20 33.22 -0.35 -14.78
C VAL A 20 33.31 -1.83 -14.46
N SER A 21 33.78 -2.15 -13.25
CA SER A 21 33.79 -3.51 -12.74
C SER A 21 32.64 -3.74 -11.77
N MET A 22 31.87 -4.83 -11.94
CA MET A 22 30.78 -5.16 -11.02
C MET A 22 31.29 -5.43 -9.59
N ILE A 23 32.55 -5.87 -9.45
CA ILE A 23 33.13 -6.11 -8.12
C ILE A 23 33.28 -4.82 -7.32
N ASP A 24 33.56 -3.70 -7.99
CA ASP A 24 33.72 -2.40 -7.32
C ASP A 24 32.37 -1.95 -6.72
N PHE A 25 31.27 -2.22 -7.42
CA PHE A 25 29.92 -1.97 -6.90
C PHE A 25 29.57 -2.88 -5.72
N ILE A 26 29.92 -4.17 -5.79
CA ILE A 26 29.69 -5.11 -4.69
C ILE A 26 30.45 -4.65 -3.43
N VAL A 27 31.73 -4.32 -3.58
CA VAL A 27 32.57 -3.85 -2.47
C VAL A 27 32.06 -2.53 -1.91
N ALA A 28 31.69 -1.56 -2.77
CA ALA A 28 31.16 -0.28 -2.30
C ALA A 28 29.85 -0.43 -1.52
N VAL A 29 28.96 -1.32 -1.97
CA VAL A 29 27.73 -1.66 -1.25
C VAL A 29 28.06 -2.28 0.10
N GLU A 30 28.90 -3.31 0.14
CA GLU A 30 29.26 -3.99 1.38
C GLU A 30 30.02 -3.08 2.36
N ASN A 31 30.79 -2.12 1.86
CA ASN A 31 31.41 -1.08 2.71
C ASN A 31 30.40 -0.11 3.32
N SER A 32 29.29 0.18 2.62
CA SER A 32 28.24 1.10 3.10
C SER A 32 27.27 0.43 4.08
N ILE A 33 26.87 -0.82 3.81
CA ILE A 33 25.78 -1.51 4.53
C ILE A 33 26.19 -2.83 5.22
N GLY A 34 27.46 -3.21 5.14
CA GLY A 34 28.03 -4.37 5.83
C GLY A 34 28.38 -5.54 4.92
N GLU A 35 29.42 -6.30 5.29
CA GLU A 35 29.91 -7.46 4.52
C GLU A 35 28.81 -8.54 4.35
N GLY A 36 28.68 -9.08 3.14
CA GLY A 36 27.70 -10.12 2.80
C GLY A 36 26.27 -9.62 2.59
N SER A 37 26.02 -8.32 2.71
CA SER A 37 24.69 -7.71 2.47
C SER A 37 24.30 -7.64 0.99
N CYS A 38 25.27 -7.70 0.07
CA CYS A 38 25.02 -7.68 -1.37
C CYS A 38 24.64 -9.08 -1.88
N PHE A 39 23.36 -9.29 -2.21
CA PHE A 39 22.85 -10.58 -2.66
C PHE A 39 22.94 -10.77 -4.18
N ALA A 40 22.82 -9.70 -4.96
CA ALA A 40 22.99 -9.73 -6.41
C ALA A 40 23.45 -8.37 -6.94
N CYS A 41 24.30 -8.36 -7.97
CA CYS A 41 24.71 -7.17 -8.72
C CYS A 41 24.65 -7.50 -10.21
N VAL A 42 23.68 -6.92 -10.92
CA VAL A 42 23.31 -7.32 -12.29
C VAL A 42 23.35 -6.11 -13.23
N PRO A 43 24.21 -6.11 -14.27
CA PRO A 43 24.20 -5.03 -15.25
C PRO A 43 22.90 -5.03 -16.06
N ARG A 44 22.36 -3.84 -16.29
CA ARG A 44 21.18 -3.55 -17.10
C ARG A 44 21.55 -2.56 -18.22
N PRO A 45 21.98 -3.06 -19.39
CA PRO A 45 22.28 -2.24 -20.54
C PRO A 45 21.10 -1.33 -20.94
N PRO A 46 21.36 -0.10 -21.43
CA PRO A 46 22.68 0.41 -21.79
C PRO A 46 23.49 1.00 -20.63
N SER A 47 22.85 1.48 -19.55
CA SER A 47 23.49 2.45 -18.64
C SER A 47 23.12 2.34 -17.16
N SER A 48 22.81 1.13 -16.67
CA SER A 48 22.44 0.94 -15.27
C SER A 48 22.86 -0.40 -14.70
N ILE A 49 22.87 -0.50 -13.37
CA ILE A 49 23.11 -1.73 -12.62
C ILE A 49 21.98 -1.89 -11.61
N GLU A 50 21.43 -3.10 -11.48
CA GLU A 50 20.50 -3.44 -10.41
C GLU A 50 21.22 -4.22 -9.32
N ILE A 51 21.11 -3.77 -8.07
CA ILE A 51 21.75 -4.38 -6.91
C ILE A 51 20.67 -4.80 -5.93
N THR A 52 20.63 -6.07 -5.56
CA THR A 52 19.74 -6.59 -4.51
C THR A 52 20.52 -6.75 -3.22
N VAL A 53 19.99 -6.21 -2.13
CA VAL A 53 20.57 -6.28 -0.79
C VAL A 53 19.71 -7.12 0.15
N ASP A 54 20.16 -7.27 1.38
CA ASP A 54 19.55 -8.12 2.40
C ASP A 54 18.25 -7.57 3.01
N SER A 55 18.03 -6.25 2.96
CA SER A 55 16.85 -5.59 3.53
C SER A 55 16.42 -4.34 2.75
N GLU A 56 15.13 -3.99 2.87
CA GLU A 56 14.60 -2.72 2.35
C GLU A 56 15.25 -1.51 3.02
N GLU A 57 15.57 -1.59 4.31
CA GLU A 57 16.25 -0.53 5.06
C GLU A 57 17.62 -0.20 4.45
N ASN A 58 18.42 -1.23 4.15
CA ASN A 58 19.70 -1.05 3.48
C ASN A 58 19.54 -0.52 2.04
N ALA A 59 18.51 -0.96 1.30
CA ALA A 59 18.22 -0.42 -0.02
C ALA A 59 17.89 1.09 0.05
N ILE A 60 17.12 1.51 1.05
CA ILE A 60 16.79 2.92 1.30
C ILE A 60 18.05 3.71 1.65
N LYS A 61 18.89 3.18 2.55
CA LYS A 61 20.15 3.83 2.93
C LYS A 61 21.05 4.10 1.73
N LEU A 62 21.18 3.13 0.81
CA LEU A 62 21.94 3.32 -0.43
C LEU A 62 21.35 4.42 -1.32
N CYS A 63 20.02 4.58 -1.36
CA CYS A 63 19.38 5.68 -2.09
C CYS A 63 19.68 7.06 -1.48
N ASP A 64 19.71 7.15 -0.14
CA ASP A 64 19.94 8.40 0.56
C ASP A 64 21.42 8.85 0.48
N GLU A 65 22.36 7.88 0.57
CA GLU A 65 23.80 8.16 0.59
C GLU A 65 24.43 8.18 -0.82
N GLY A 66 23.90 7.38 -1.75
CA GLY A 66 24.53 7.05 -3.03
C GLY A 66 25.62 5.99 -2.89
N LEU A 67 26.42 5.80 -3.95
CA LEU A 67 27.60 4.93 -3.94
C LEU A 67 28.84 5.68 -4.43
N ASP A 68 29.90 5.69 -3.63
CA ASP A 68 31.19 6.25 -4.01
C ASP A 68 32.11 5.13 -4.50
N ILE A 69 32.52 5.19 -5.77
CA ILE A 69 33.31 4.16 -6.44
C ILE A 69 34.40 4.83 -7.26
N ASN A 70 35.67 4.51 -6.99
CA ASN A 70 36.83 5.02 -7.75
C ASN A 70 36.85 6.57 -7.90
N SER A 71 36.41 7.30 -6.87
CA SER A 71 36.25 8.77 -6.84
C SER A 71 35.05 9.33 -7.61
N ASP A 72 34.24 8.47 -8.25
CA ASP A 72 32.96 8.84 -8.83
C ASP A 72 31.82 8.58 -7.84
N LYS A 73 30.88 9.53 -7.77
CA LYS A 73 29.66 9.37 -6.99
C LYS A 73 28.50 8.98 -7.89
N TYR A 74 27.90 7.83 -7.62
CA TYR A 74 26.77 7.29 -8.35
C TYR A 74 25.45 7.54 -7.62
N SER A 75 24.44 7.97 -8.38
CA SER A 75 23.07 8.11 -7.89
C SER A 75 22.38 6.75 -7.87
N VAL A 76 21.65 6.49 -6.79
CA VAL A 76 20.99 5.21 -6.54
C VAL A 76 19.50 5.46 -6.33
N GLU A 77 18.66 4.71 -7.04
CA GLU A 77 17.20 4.82 -7.00
C GLU A 77 16.59 3.47 -6.64
N LEU A 78 15.48 3.45 -5.92
CA LEU A 78 14.78 2.18 -5.64
C LEU A 78 14.23 1.59 -6.94
N CYS A 79 14.37 0.28 -7.15
CA CYS A 79 13.72 -0.43 -8.26
C CYS A 79 12.20 -0.59 -8.07
N PHE A 80 11.67 -0.03 -6.98
CA PHE A 80 10.25 0.07 -6.71
C PHE A 80 9.92 1.49 -6.27
N SER A 81 8.74 1.97 -6.66
CA SER A 81 8.22 3.22 -6.12
C SER A 81 7.69 2.95 -4.72
N LYS A 82 8.18 3.67 -3.70
CA LYS A 82 7.49 3.79 -2.39
C LYS A 82 6.06 4.34 -2.54
N ASN A 83 5.80 5.02 -3.65
CA ASN A 83 4.50 5.56 -3.94
C ASN A 83 3.62 4.48 -4.58
N THR A 84 2.44 4.34 -4.02
CA THR A 84 1.33 3.55 -4.51
C THR A 84 0.38 4.46 -5.27
N VAL A 85 -0.09 4.02 -6.43
CA VAL A 85 -1.21 4.67 -7.11
C VAL A 85 -2.49 3.98 -6.68
N VAL A 86 -3.37 4.74 -6.04
CA VAL A 86 -4.72 4.31 -5.69
C VAL A 86 -5.66 4.78 -6.80
N SER A 87 -6.34 3.83 -7.43
CA SER A 87 -7.33 4.05 -8.48
C SER A 87 -8.73 3.84 -7.91
N ILE A 88 -9.59 4.84 -8.04
CA ILE A 88 -11.02 4.78 -7.68
C ILE A 88 -11.82 4.83 -8.97
N PHE A 89 -12.70 3.86 -9.19
CA PHE A 89 -13.44 3.70 -10.45
C PHE A 89 -14.91 4.09 -10.31
N ASN A 90 -15.46 4.63 -11.40
CA ASN A 90 -16.87 4.99 -11.54
C ASN A 90 -17.37 5.94 -10.43
N LEU A 91 -16.48 6.78 -9.90
CA LEU A 91 -16.85 7.76 -8.89
C LEU A 91 -17.64 8.90 -9.57
N PRO A 92 -18.82 9.30 -9.05
CA PRO A 92 -19.57 10.40 -9.59
C PRO A 92 -18.72 11.67 -9.68
N SER A 93 -18.72 12.32 -10.86
CA SER A 93 -17.85 13.47 -11.15
C SER A 93 -18.07 14.70 -10.25
N HIS A 94 -19.23 14.79 -9.59
CA HIS A 94 -19.57 15.85 -8.64
C HIS A 94 -18.93 15.67 -7.26
N ILE A 95 -18.35 14.49 -6.97
CA ILE A 95 -17.57 14.30 -5.75
C ILE A 95 -16.24 15.02 -5.92
N ASP A 96 -15.94 15.91 -4.97
CA ASP A 96 -14.70 16.67 -4.97
C ASP A 96 -13.50 15.80 -4.65
N ASP A 97 -12.37 16.16 -5.26
CA ASP A 97 -11.11 15.43 -5.11
C ASP A 97 -10.60 15.48 -3.66
N VAL A 98 -10.96 16.53 -2.89
CA VAL A 98 -10.63 16.65 -1.46
C VAL A 98 -11.27 15.54 -0.63
N VAL A 99 -12.47 15.08 -0.99
CA VAL A 99 -13.16 13.99 -0.29
C VAL A 99 -12.36 12.70 -0.42
N ILE A 100 -11.66 12.50 -1.54
CA ILE A 100 -10.79 11.35 -1.76
C ILE A 100 -9.55 11.43 -0.87
N THR A 101 -8.88 12.59 -0.86
CA THR A 101 -7.63 12.77 -0.09
C THR A 101 -7.90 12.66 1.42
N GLU A 102 -8.94 13.32 1.94
CA GLU A 102 -9.33 13.24 3.35
C GLU A 102 -9.59 11.79 3.78
N LYS A 103 -10.18 10.99 2.90
CA LYS A 103 -10.47 9.57 3.17
C LYS A 103 -9.22 8.72 3.24
N LEU A 104 -8.27 8.96 2.35
CA LEU A 104 -6.98 8.28 2.35
C LEU A 104 -6.16 8.68 3.59
N GLU A 105 -6.19 9.95 3.97
CA GLU A 105 -5.53 10.48 5.17
C GLU A 105 -6.09 9.89 6.48
N GLN A 106 -7.38 9.52 6.53
CA GLN A 106 -7.95 8.77 7.66
C GLN A 106 -7.25 7.41 7.88
N TYR A 107 -6.68 6.83 6.83
CA TYR A 107 -5.86 5.62 6.89
C TYR A 107 -4.38 5.90 7.16
N LYS A 108 -4.02 7.17 7.43
CA LYS A 108 -2.63 7.65 7.58
C LYS A 108 -1.81 7.51 6.30
N ILE A 109 -2.47 7.42 5.14
CA ILE A 109 -1.82 7.42 3.84
C ILE A 109 -1.42 8.86 3.50
N GLU A 110 -0.15 9.07 3.16
CA GLU A 110 0.40 10.37 2.76
C GLU A 110 0.07 10.63 1.28
N ILE A 111 -0.56 11.77 0.97
CA ILE A 111 -0.83 12.19 -0.40
C ILE A 111 0.43 12.81 -0.99
N VAL A 112 0.90 12.29 -2.13
CA VAL A 112 2.14 12.73 -2.77
C VAL A 112 1.89 13.76 -3.86
N ASP A 113 0.75 13.65 -4.55
CA ASP A 113 0.39 14.49 -5.68
C ASP A 113 -1.14 14.71 -5.72
N ASN A 114 -1.56 15.69 -6.50
CA ASN A 114 -2.98 15.99 -6.72
C ASN A 114 -3.71 14.81 -7.35
N VAL A 115 -5.01 14.74 -7.11
CA VAL A 115 -5.87 13.73 -7.73
C VAL A 115 -5.91 13.95 -9.24
N VAL A 116 -5.60 12.90 -10.00
CA VAL A 116 -5.66 12.89 -11.46
C VAL A 116 -7.00 12.35 -11.90
N ARG A 117 -7.77 13.18 -12.62
CA ARG A 117 -9.01 12.80 -13.29
C ARG A 117 -8.70 12.15 -14.64
N HIS A 118 -9.30 11.00 -14.93
CA HIS A 118 -9.22 10.35 -16.24
C HIS A 118 -10.41 10.71 -17.10
N TYR A 119 -10.19 10.58 -18.41
CA TYR A 119 -11.10 11.02 -19.46
C TYR A 119 -11.22 9.92 -20.52
N TYR A 120 -12.35 9.90 -21.23
CA TYR A 120 -12.56 8.94 -22.30
C TYR A 120 -11.52 9.12 -23.41
N LYS A 121 -10.94 8.03 -23.91
CA LYS A 121 -9.90 8.08 -24.95
C LYS A 121 -10.37 8.80 -26.22
N GLN A 122 -11.62 8.60 -26.61
CA GLN A 122 -12.22 9.24 -27.78
C GLN A 122 -12.70 10.67 -27.51
N ARG A 123 -12.86 11.04 -26.24
CA ARG A 123 -13.34 12.36 -25.77
C ARG A 123 -12.54 12.80 -24.54
N PRO A 124 -11.30 13.30 -24.73
CA PRO A 124 -10.40 13.66 -23.63
C PRO A 124 -10.88 14.85 -22.77
N ASP A 125 -11.96 15.51 -23.18
CA ASP A 125 -12.66 16.58 -22.46
C ASP A 125 -13.73 16.05 -21.48
N VAL A 126 -14.12 14.78 -21.59
CA VAL A 126 -15.19 14.17 -20.79
C VAL A 126 -14.60 13.19 -19.78
N ALA A 127 -14.74 13.50 -18.49
CA ALA A 127 -14.23 12.66 -17.41
C ALA A 127 -14.97 11.31 -17.37
N ASP A 128 -14.24 10.21 -17.16
CA ASP A 128 -14.79 8.84 -17.18
C ASP A 128 -15.18 8.29 -15.78
N GLY A 129 -15.04 9.12 -14.74
CA GLY A 129 -15.29 8.75 -13.35
C GLY A 129 -14.13 8.02 -12.66
N THR A 130 -12.99 7.81 -13.34
CA THR A 130 -11.78 7.24 -12.73
C THR A 130 -10.92 8.35 -12.12
N ARG A 131 -10.42 8.10 -10.91
CA ARG A 131 -9.55 9.00 -10.15
C ARG A 131 -8.31 8.26 -9.70
N HIS A 132 -7.13 8.81 -9.99
CA HIS A 132 -5.86 8.26 -9.52
C HIS A 132 -5.24 9.20 -8.50
N VAL A 133 -4.74 8.62 -7.41
CA VAL A 133 -4.03 9.37 -6.37
C VAL A 133 -2.69 8.68 -6.12
N LYS A 134 -1.61 9.42 -6.30
CA LYS A 134 -0.27 8.96 -5.93
C LYS A 134 -0.08 9.23 -4.45
N CYS A 135 0.27 8.19 -3.68
CA CYS A 135 0.34 8.27 -2.23
C CYS A 135 1.38 7.32 -1.65
N LYS A 136 1.79 7.50 -0.39
CA LYS A 136 2.64 6.56 0.35
C LYS A 136 1.85 5.91 1.46
N PHE A 137 1.91 4.59 1.52
CA PHE A 137 1.27 3.83 2.59
C PHE A 137 2.17 3.81 3.84
N PRO A 138 1.60 3.84 5.06
CA PRO A 138 2.40 3.69 6.26
C PRO A 138 3.11 2.32 6.30
N PRO A 139 4.29 2.19 6.95
CA PRO A 139 5.06 0.94 6.98
C PRO A 139 4.29 -0.31 7.44
N ASN A 140 3.31 -0.14 8.34
CA ASN A 140 2.49 -1.23 8.88
C ASN A 140 1.11 -1.37 8.20
N PHE A 141 0.90 -0.67 7.08
CA PHE A 141 -0.37 -0.68 6.37
C PHE A 141 -0.38 -1.75 5.29
N HIS A 142 -1.22 -2.76 5.48
CA HIS A 142 -1.23 -3.93 4.61
C HIS A 142 -1.84 -3.64 3.24
N SER A 143 -3.04 -3.06 3.21
CA SER A 143 -3.81 -2.91 1.98
C SER A 143 -5.07 -2.07 2.23
N LEU A 144 -5.55 -1.37 1.19
CA LEU A 144 -6.89 -0.81 1.18
C LEU A 144 -7.92 -1.90 0.87
N PRO A 145 -9.17 -1.76 1.33
CA PRO A 145 -10.24 -2.64 0.90
C PRO A 145 -10.48 -2.49 -0.61
N TRP A 146 -10.98 -3.55 -1.25
CA TRP A 146 -11.35 -3.57 -2.68
C TRP A 146 -12.40 -2.53 -3.07
N ALA A 147 -13.10 -1.99 -2.09
CA ALA A 147 -14.09 -0.97 -2.30
C ALA A 147 -14.19 -0.05 -1.09
N MET A 148 -14.54 1.20 -1.35
CA MET A 148 -14.64 2.25 -0.35
C MET A 148 -15.98 2.96 -0.49
N GLN A 149 -16.61 3.29 0.65
CA GLN A 149 -17.91 3.93 0.67
C GLN A 149 -17.80 5.45 0.56
N PHE A 150 -18.53 6.10 -0.33
CA PHE A 150 -18.61 7.56 -0.44
C PHE A 150 -20.06 8.00 -0.28
N ASP A 151 -20.28 9.18 0.28
CA ASP A 151 -21.61 9.77 0.36
C ASP A 151 -21.99 10.35 -1.00
N THR A 152 -23.19 10.01 -1.45
CA THR A 152 -23.78 10.48 -2.72
C THR A 152 -25.17 11.05 -2.45
N PRO A 153 -25.78 11.79 -3.40
CA PRO A 153 -27.15 12.28 -3.26
C PRO A 153 -28.18 11.17 -2.98
N ASP A 154 -27.94 9.95 -3.46
CA ASP A 154 -28.79 8.77 -3.21
C ASP A 154 -28.43 8.02 -1.92
N GLY A 155 -27.55 8.61 -1.10
CA GLY A 155 -27.01 8.03 0.12
C GLY A 155 -25.63 7.38 -0.04
N PRO A 156 -25.12 6.68 0.99
CA PRO A 156 -23.78 6.11 0.98
C PRO A 156 -23.63 4.95 -0.01
N GLN A 157 -22.83 5.13 -1.07
CA GLN A 157 -22.56 4.12 -2.09
C GLN A 157 -21.11 3.62 -2.02
N THR A 158 -20.84 2.42 -2.55
CA THR A 158 -19.50 1.80 -2.47
C THR A 158 -18.87 1.69 -3.85
N PHE A 159 -17.67 2.22 -3.99
CA PHE A 159 -16.94 2.31 -5.25
C PHE A 159 -15.68 1.45 -5.21
N LYS A 160 -15.30 0.89 -6.36
CA LYS A 160 -14.13 0.02 -6.48
C LYS A 160 -12.85 0.83 -6.28
N VAL A 161 -11.94 0.28 -5.48
CA VAL A 161 -10.62 0.84 -5.22
C VAL A 161 -9.57 -0.21 -5.56
N LEU A 162 -8.57 0.18 -6.37
CA LEU A 162 -7.45 -0.66 -6.76
C LEU A 162 -6.12 0.01 -6.40
N HIS A 163 -5.14 -0.77 -5.97
CA HIS A 163 -3.75 -0.33 -5.93
C HIS A 163 -2.78 -1.49 -6.18
N ASN A 164 -1.50 -1.16 -6.38
CA ASN A 164 -0.45 -2.18 -6.57
C ASN A 164 -0.31 -3.04 -5.30
N ASN A 165 -0.08 -4.34 -5.46
CA ASN A 165 0.08 -5.31 -4.37
C ASN A 165 -1.12 -5.40 -3.40
N GLN A 166 -2.32 -5.03 -3.85
CA GLN A 166 -3.52 -5.10 -3.03
C GLN A 166 -3.83 -6.54 -2.60
N SER A 167 -3.91 -6.74 -1.28
CA SER A 167 -4.31 -7.99 -0.66
C SER A 167 -5.71 -7.88 -0.05
N LYS A 168 -6.39 -9.02 0.14
CA LYS A 168 -7.72 -9.07 0.75
C LYS A 168 -7.57 -8.75 2.24
N VAL A 169 -8.32 -7.74 2.70
CA VAL A 169 -8.36 -7.31 4.11
C VAL A 169 -9.79 -7.17 4.61
N CYS A 170 -9.95 -7.20 5.93
CA CYS A 170 -11.22 -6.91 6.58
C CYS A 170 -11.66 -5.47 6.31
N PHE A 171 -12.83 -5.29 5.69
CA PHE A 171 -13.41 -3.96 5.41
C PHE A 171 -13.69 -3.10 6.65
N LYS A 172 -13.64 -3.66 7.87
CA LYS A 172 -13.89 -2.92 9.11
C LYS A 172 -12.60 -2.48 9.82
N CYS A 173 -11.57 -3.32 9.81
CA CYS A 173 -10.36 -3.07 10.61
C CYS A 173 -9.05 -3.21 9.82
N LEU A 174 -9.13 -3.53 8.52
CA LEU A 174 -8.01 -3.72 7.59
C LEU A 174 -7.04 -4.86 7.94
N SER A 175 -7.37 -5.73 8.91
CA SER A 175 -6.57 -6.93 9.18
C SER A 175 -6.69 -7.92 8.02
N PRO A 176 -5.58 -8.55 7.60
CA PRO A 176 -5.57 -9.60 6.60
C PRO A 176 -6.09 -10.95 7.13
N ASP A 177 -6.16 -11.12 8.45
CA ASP A 177 -6.35 -12.43 9.11
C ASP A 177 -7.79 -12.95 9.06
N HIS A 178 -8.75 -12.07 8.81
CA HIS A 178 -10.17 -12.42 8.87
C HIS A 178 -11.03 -11.64 7.89
N GLU A 179 -12.18 -12.21 7.56
CA GLU A 179 -13.22 -11.52 6.82
C GLU A 179 -14.07 -10.64 7.74
N LYS A 180 -14.74 -9.63 7.16
CA LYS A 180 -15.64 -8.72 7.90
C LYS A 180 -16.60 -9.46 8.83
N LYS A 181 -17.17 -10.60 8.41
CA LYS A 181 -18.13 -11.40 9.21
C LYS A 181 -17.58 -11.91 10.55
N ALA A 182 -16.26 -12.12 10.63
CA ALA A 182 -15.55 -12.60 11.81
C ALA A 182 -14.72 -11.49 12.48
N CYS A 183 -15.01 -10.22 12.18
CA CYS A 183 -14.19 -9.13 12.68
C CYS A 183 -14.42 -8.88 14.18
N PRO A 184 -13.35 -8.91 15.01
CA PRO A 184 -13.43 -8.67 16.45
C PRO A 184 -13.93 -7.25 16.77
N LYS A 185 -13.76 -6.30 15.85
CA LYS A 185 -14.20 -4.91 16.03
C LYS A 185 -15.67 -4.66 15.66
N ILE A 186 -16.42 -5.69 15.25
CA ILE A 186 -17.85 -5.55 14.98
C ILE A 186 -18.64 -5.80 16.26
N GLN A 187 -19.44 -4.82 16.65
CA GLN A 187 -20.40 -4.98 17.73
C GLN A 187 -21.73 -5.53 17.18
N CYS A 188 -22.20 -6.62 17.77
CA CYS A 188 -23.49 -7.20 17.45
C CYS A 188 -24.63 -6.28 17.89
N ARG A 189 -25.54 -5.93 16.98
CA ARG A 189 -26.70 -5.06 17.28
C ARG A 189 -27.72 -5.73 18.22
N LYS A 190 -27.72 -7.06 18.31
CA LYS A 190 -28.64 -7.85 19.14
C LYS A 190 -28.16 -7.94 20.58
N CYS A 191 -27.00 -8.54 20.81
CA CYS A 191 -26.47 -8.82 22.15
C CYS A 191 -25.44 -7.80 22.65
N ARG A 192 -25.05 -6.81 21.83
CA ARG A 192 -24.02 -5.78 22.11
C ARG A 192 -22.60 -6.32 22.36
N VAL A 193 -22.36 -7.62 22.19
CA VAL A 193 -21.03 -8.24 22.26
C VAL A 193 -20.25 -8.03 20.96
N TYR A 194 -18.93 -7.93 21.06
CA TYR A 194 -18.02 -7.77 19.95
C TYR A 194 -17.64 -9.12 19.30
N GLY A 195 -17.24 -9.10 18.03
CA GLY A 195 -16.68 -10.26 17.33
C GLY A 195 -17.62 -11.04 16.43
N HIS A 196 -18.90 -10.64 16.32
CA HIS A 196 -19.83 -11.25 15.38
C HIS A 196 -20.91 -10.29 14.90
N MET A 197 -21.52 -10.61 13.75
CA MET A 197 -22.68 -9.87 13.22
C MET A 197 -23.99 -10.39 13.81
N ALA A 198 -25.02 -9.54 13.83
CA ALA A 198 -26.34 -9.89 14.36
C ALA A 198 -27.02 -11.10 13.68
N PHE A 199 -26.68 -11.39 12.43
CA PHE A 199 -27.19 -12.59 11.74
C PHE A 199 -26.61 -13.88 12.34
N ASN A 200 -25.34 -13.88 12.76
CA ASN A 200 -24.65 -15.01 13.39
C ASN A 200 -24.62 -14.90 14.92
N CYS A 201 -25.66 -14.32 15.52
CA CYS A 201 -25.74 -14.14 16.97
C CYS A 201 -26.30 -15.40 17.63
N GLU A 202 -25.44 -16.15 18.31
CA GLU A 202 -25.79 -17.37 19.05
C GLU A 202 -26.12 -17.10 20.53
N THR A 203 -26.10 -15.83 20.95
CA THR A 203 -26.42 -15.46 22.33
C THR A 203 -27.88 -15.81 22.65
N SER A 204 -28.07 -16.63 23.69
CA SER A 204 -29.39 -17.01 24.18
C SER A 204 -30.16 -15.80 24.75
N LYS A 205 -31.49 -15.95 24.82
CA LYS A 205 -32.37 -14.96 25.46
C LYS A 205 -32.74 -15.47 26.85
N CYS A 206 -32.87 -14.55 27.79
CA CYS A 206 -33.39 -14.81 29.13
C CYS A 206 -34.87 -15.24 29.04
N GLU A 207 -35.23 -16.30 29.75
CA GLU A 207 -36.60 -16.82 29.79
C GLU A 207 -37.59 -15.86 30.48
N ASN A 208 -37.12 -15.07 31.45
CA ASN A 208 -37.98 -14.18 32.25
C ASN A 208 -38.29 -12.84 31.57
N CYS A 209 -37.31 -12.24 30.88
CA CYS A 209 -37.47 -10.91 30.28
C CYS A 209 -37.31 -10.87 28.75
N ASN A 210 -37.03 -12.00 28.11
CA ASN A 210 -36.84 -12.16 26.67
C ASN A 210 -35.74 -11.26 26.05
N ARG A 211 -34.88 -10.66 26.89
CA ARG A 211 -33.69 -9.93 26.47
C ARG A 211 -32.52 -10.90 26.27
N TYR A 212 -31.57 -10.56 25.42
CA TYR A 212 -30.31 -11.31 25.32
C TYR A 212 -29.66 -11.42 26.70
N VAL A 213 -29.10 -12.57 27.05
CA VAL A 213 -28.49 -12.80 28.38
C VAL A 213 -27.41 -11.76 28.72
N THR A 214 -26.72 -11.23 27.72
CA THR A 214 -25.72 -10.17 27.85
C THR A 214 -26.30 -8.78 28.16
N LEU A 215 -27.62 -8.62 28.05
CA LEU A 215 -28.40 -7.40 28.30
C LEU A 215 -29.46 -7.59 29.38
N CYS A 216 -29.46 -8.76 30.03
CA CYS A 216 -30.38 -9.11 31.09
C CYS A 216 -29.88 -8.53 32.43
N ALA A 217 -30.81 -8.06 33.26
CA ALA A 217 -30.54 -7.57 34.62
C ALA A 217 -31.44 -8.25 35.66
N CYS A 218 -32.11 -9.34 35.27
CA CYS A 218 -32.92 -10.19 36.15
C CYS A 218 -32.05 -11.12 36.98
#